data_AF-A0A1M6RXN9-F1
#
_entry.id   AF-A0A1M6RXN9-F1
#
_cell.length_a   1.000
_cell.length_b   1.000
_cell.length_c   1.000
_cell.angle_alpha   90.00
_cell.angle_beta   90.00
_cell.angle_gamma   90.00
#
_symmetry.space_group_name_H-M   'P 1'
#
loop_
_entity.id
_entity.type
_entity.pdbx_description
1 polymer ?
#
loop_
_entity_poly.entity_id
_entity_poly.type
_entity_poly.pdbx_seq_one_letter_code
_entity_poly.pdbx_strand_id
1 'polypeptide(L)'
;MEPALFSPMMADMILILVGAVSIVALIGTAYNYSIIISRRDKILKIEQLERDLKLLQQEIRELKNGAVKIRRGEAAPAAEAGASAAADTQKRTPPEKKMQPEVWRKFVDDYNNLANSMNVPRAAEACDNFVKSHKLTLLVCVVSGPASANGGSLSYETVEQVAGSNYWAWNVAGQPEDFVVVPNPLVPYDEKLHQAGGMKETFASNYETGSFKQIQVKLPACFTRKAGSWKIVQPGVIRLK
;
A
#
# COMPACT_ATOMS: atom_id res chain seq x y z
N MET A 1 50.19 -52.08 26.79
CA MET A 1 49.24 -51.68 27.84
C MET A 1 48.88 -50.24 27.56
N GLU A 2 47.75 -50.00 26.90
CA GLU A 2 47.16 -48.66 26.86
C GLU A 2 45.90 -48.72 27.73
N PRO A 3 45.75 -47.82 28.73
CA PRO A 3 44.56 -47.79 29.56
C PRO A 3 43.40 -47.25 28.71
N ALA A 4 42.33 -48.04 28.58
CA ALA A 4 41.08 -47.53 28.03
C ALA A 4 40.63 -46.34 28.89
N LEU A 5 40.66 -45.14 28.30
CA LEU A 5 40.47 -43.87 29.01
C LEU A 5 39.03 -43.68 29.55
N PHE A 6 38.09 -44.56 29.17
CA PHE A 6 36.67 -44.48 29.52
C PHE A 6 36.05 -45.86 29.80
N SER A 7 35.13 -45.93 30.77
CA SER A 7 34.29 -47.11 31.03
C SER A 7 33.44 -47.45 29.79
N PRO A 8 33.17 -48.73 29.48
CA PRO A 8 32.43 -49.14 28.29
C PRO A 8 31.05 -48.44 28.13
N MET A 9 30.35 -48.13 29.23
CA MET A 9 29.10 -47.36 29.15
C MET A 9 29.29 -45.88 28.79
N MET A 10 30.39 -45.27 29.25
CA MET A 10 30.71 -43.88 28.92
C MET A 10 31.16 -43.74 27.46
N ALA A 11 31.87 -44.74 26.93
CA ALA A 11 32.25 -44.80 25.53
C ALA A 11 31.02 -44.82 24.59
N ASP A 12 30.00 -45.61 24.94
CA ASP A 12 28.77 -45.70 24.15
C ASP A 12 27.94 -44.40 24.19
N MET A 13 27.83 -43.78 25.38
CA MET A 13 27.18 -42.47 25.53
C MET A 13 27.87 -41.35 24.73
N ILE A 14 29.21 -41.35 24.70
CA ILE A 14 29.98 -40.38 23.89
C ILE A 14 29.73 -40.61 22.41
N LEU A 15 29.69 -41.87 21.94
CA LEU A 15 29.40 -42.18 20.54
C LEU A 15 28.00 -41.71 20.11
N ILE A 16 26.99 -41.92 20.95
CA ILE A 16 25.62 -41.44 20.69
C ILE A 16 25.60 -39.91 20.62
N LEU A 17 26.29 -39.22 21.53
CA LEU A 17 26.31 -37.76 21.58
C LEU A 17 27.04 -37.17 20.37
N VAL A 18 28.17 -37.76 19.96
CA VAL A 18 28.89 -37.38 18.73
C VAL A 18 28.03 -37.61 17.49
N GLY A 19 27.29 -38.72 17.44
CA GLY A 19 26.34 -39.01 16.37
C GLY A 19 25.23 -37.94 16.27
N ALA A 20 24.61 -37.59 17.40
CA ALA A 20 23.56 -36.58 17.45
C ALA A 20 24.07 -35.19 17.03
N VAL A 21 25.25 -34.76 17.51
CA VAL A 21 25.85 -33.48 17.13
C VAL A 21 26.19 -33.44 15.64
N SER A 22 26.68 -34.54 15.08
CA SER A 22 27.00 -34.65 13.65
C SER A 22 25.76 -34.51 12.76
N ILE A 23 24.64 -35.11 13.16
CA ILE A 23 23.36 -35.00 12.44
C ILE A 23 22.84 -33.56 12.47
N VAL A 24 22.88 -32.90 13.63
CA VAL A 24 22.44 -31.50 13.75
C VAL A 24 23.32 -30.56 12.92
N ALA A 25 24.64 -30.80 12.89
CA ALA A 25 25.56 -30.04 12.06
C ALA A 25 25.29 -30.23 10.55
N LEU A 26 24.98 -31.46 10.12
CA LEU A 26 24.60 -31.75 8.72
C LEU A 26 23.30 -31.04 8.32
N ILE A 27 22.29 -31.04 9.19
CA ILE A 27 21.04 -30.33 8.93
C ILE A 27 21.28 -28.82 8.86
N GLY A 28 22.07 -28.27 9.79
CA GLY A 28 22.42 -26.85 9.81
C GLY A 28 23.19 -26.40 8.57
N THR A 29 24.16 -27.18 8.13
CA THR A 29 24.95 -26.90 6.90
C THR A 29 24.09 -27.00 5.64
N ALA A 30 23.22 -28.01 5.53
CA ALA A 30 22.28 -28.17 4.42
C ALA A 30 21.28 -27.00 4.35
N TYR A 31 20.75 -26.55 5.49
CA TYR A 31 19.84 -25.41 5.55
C TYR A 31 20.53 -24.10 5.15
N ASN A 32 21.76 -23.88 5.62
CA ASN A 32 22.54 -22.70 5.25
C ASN A 32 22.85 -22.69 3.74
N TYR A 33 23.23 -23.83 3.17
CA TYR A 33 23.47 -23.99 1.74
C TYR A 33 22.19 -23.72 0.90
N SER A 34 21.03 -24.20 1.37
CA SER A 34 19.73 -23.95 0.74
C SER A 34 19.37 -22.46 0.74
N ILE A 35 19.60 -21.74 1.84
CA ILE A 35 19.36 -20.30 1.88
C ILE A 35 20.27 -19.54 0.90
N ILE A 36 21.52 -19.96 0.76
CA ILE A 36 22.48 -19.33 -0.16
C ILE A 36 22.03 -19.52 -1.62
N ILE A 37 21.55 -20.71 -2.00
CA ILE A 37 21.12 -20.97 -3.38
C ILE A 37 19.86 -20.17 -3.73
N SER A 38 18.87 -20.11 -2.84
CA SER A 38 17.66 -19.31 -3.07
C SER A 38 17.91 -17.80 -3.11
N ARG A 39 18.99 -17.31 -2.48
CA ARG A 39 19.40 -15.90 -2.63
C ARG A 39 19.99 -15.61 -4.00
N ARG A 40 20.70 -16.55 -4.64
CA ARG A 40 21.28 -16.35 -5.97
C ARG A 40 20.21 -16.13 -7.04
N ASP A 41 19.11 -16.87 -7.00
CA ASP A 41 17.99 -16.68 -7.93
C ASP A 41 17.32 -15.31 -7.78
N LYS A 42 17.26 -14.79 -6.55
CA LYS A 42 16.74 -13.44 -6.30
C LYS A 42 17.69 -12.36 -6.83
N ILE A 43 18.99 -12.57 -6.73
CA ILE A 43 20.00 -11.63 -7.26
C ILE A 43 19.93 -11.58 -8.79
N LEU A 44 19.77 -12.72 -9.47
CA LEU A 44 19.63 -12.78 -10.93
C LEU A 44 18.38 -12.02 -11.43
N LYS A 45 17.28 -12.07 -10.68
CA LYS A 45 16.06 -11.29 -11.00
C LYS A 45 16.31 -9.79 -10.90
N ILE A 46 17.11 -9.34 -9.95
CA ILE A 46 17.43 -7.90 -9.80
C ILE A 46 18.18 -7.38 -11.03
N GLU A 47 19.15 -8.14 -11.55
CA GLU A 47 19.86 -7.76 -12.78
C GLU A 47 18.95 -7.75 -14.02
N GLN A 48 17.99 -8.68 -14.09
CA GLN A 48 17.00 -8.70 -15.15
C GLN A 48 16.08 -7.48 -15.08
N LEU A 49 15.60 -7.12 -13.89
CA LEU A 49 14.80 -5.91 -13.67
C LEU A 49 15.56 -4.64 -14.07
N GLU A 50 16.86 -4.56 -13.80
CA GLU A 50 17.67 -3.40 -14.19
C GLU A 50 17.80 -3.26 -15.71
N ARG A 51 17.97 -4.38 -16.42
CA ARG A 51 18.00 -4.39 -17.90
C ARG A 51 16.65 -3.99 -18.48
N ASP A 52 15.56 -4.52 -17.94
CA ASP A 52 14.20 -4.19 -18.39
C ASP A 52 13.93 -2.70 -18.17
N LEU A 53 14.31 -2.13 -17.02
CA LEU A 53 14.20 -0.68 -16.76
C LEU A 53 14.99 0.17 -17.77
N LYS A 54 16.21 -0.25 -18.12
CA LYS A 54 17.04 0.45 -19.12
C LYS A 54 16.41 0.42 -20.52
N LEU A 55 15.85 -0.72 -20.92
CA LEU A 55 15.14 -0.88 -22.19
C LEU A 55 13.89 0.00 -22.25
N LEU A 56 13.03 -0.07 -21.22
CA LEU A 56 11.85 0.77 -21.10
C LEU A 56 12.20 2.27 -21.13
N GLN A 57 13.28 2.68 -20.46
CA GLN A 57 13.71 4.08 -20.48
C GLN A 57 14.22 4.52 -21.86
N GLN A 58 14.80 3.62 -22.65
CA GLN A 58 15.23 3.89 -24.01
C GLN A 58 14.03 4.03 -24.96
N GLU A 59 13.06 3.12 -24.88
CA GLU A 59 11.82 3.19 -25.66
C GLU A 59 11.01 4.46 -25.35
N ILE A 60 10.93 4.87 -24.07
CA ILE A 60 10.29 6.14 -23.68
C ILE A 60 11.00 7.34 -24.32
N ARG A 61 12.34 7.32 -24.43
CA ARG A 61 13.11 8.40 -25.08
C ARG A 61 12.84 8.45 -26.58
N GLU A 62 12.77 7.30 -27.25
CA GLU A 62 12.46 7.24 -28.67
C GLU A 62 11.04 7.73 -28.96
N LEU A 63 10.06 7.27 -28.17
CA LEU A 63 8.67 7.75 -28.27
C LEU A 63 8.55 9.24 -27.97
N LYS A 64 9.27 9.76 -26.97
CA LYS A 64 9.30 11.19 -26.68
C LYS A 64 9.89 11.99 -27.85
N ASN A 65 10.97 11.51 -28.44
CA ASN A 65 11.60 12.15 -29.59
C ASN A 65 10.70 12.10 -30.84
N GLY A 66 10.00 10.98 -31.07
CA GLY A 66 9.00 10.83 -32.11
C GLY A 66 7.80 11.77 -31.92
N ALA A 67 7.28 11.87 -30.70
CA ALA A 67 6.19 12.79 -30.36
C ALA A 67 6.58 14.27 -30.51
N VAL A 68 7.84 14.62 -30.21
CA VAL A 68 8.39 15.96 -30.46
C VAL A 68 8.54 16.22 -31.96
N LYS A 69 8.92 15.21 -32.76
CA LYS A 69 9.02 15.32 -34.22
C LYS A 69 7.65 15.52 -34.88
N ILE A 70 6.63 14.84 -34.40
CA ILE A 70 5.23 15.03 -34.84
C ILE A 70 4.74 16.43 -34.45
N ARG A 71 4.95 16.86 -33.19
CA ARG A 71 4.56 18.21 -32.73
C ARG A 71 5.28 19.36 -33.44
N ARG A 72 6.48 19.14 -33.97
CA ARG A 72 7.25 20.16 -34.70
C ARG A 72 6.90 20.21 -36.20
N GLY A 73 6.26 19.15 -36.74
CA GLY A 73 5.76 19.12 -38.12
C GLY A 73 4.42 19.81 -38.31
N GLU A 74 3.67 20.04 -37.24
CA GLU A 74 2.28 20.54 -37.30
C GLU A 74 2.20 22.00 -36.83
N ALA A 75 2.68 22.91 -37.69
CA ALA A 75 2.47 24.35 -37.58
C ALA A 75 2.07 24.93 -38.96
N ALA A 76 0.86 24.61 -39.42
CA ALA A 76 0.02 25.37 -40.35
C ALA A 76 -1.41 24.77 -40.39
N PRO A 77 -2.49 25.55 -40.63
CA PRO A 77 -3.69 25.47 -39.78
C PRO A 77 -4.96 24.84 -40.38
N ALA A 78 -5.82 24.37 -39.46
CA ALA A 78 -7.30 24.36 -39.40
C ALA A 78 -8.16 23.91 -40.61
N ALA A 79 -8.95 22.84 -40.43
CA ALA A 79 -10.40 22.80 -40.73
C ALA A 79 -11.03 21.41 -40.41
N GLU A 80 -12.07 21.46 -39.57
CA GLU A 80 -13.30 20.65 -39.44
C GLU A 80 -13.42 19.13 -39.73
N ALA A 81 -14.14 18.49 -38.77
CA ALA A 81 -15.21 17.49 -38.90
C ALA A 81 -14.89 15.98 -39.09
N GLY A 82 -15.46 15.18 -38.16
CA GLY A 82 -16.15 13.93 -38.51
C GLY A 82 -15.65 12.62 -37.87
N ALA A 83 -16.40 12.14 -36.85
CA ALA A 83 -16.74 10.75 -36.47
C ALA A 83 -16.12 9.58 -37.28
N SER A 84 -15.80 8.39 -36.78
CA SER A 84 -16.13 7.58 -35.59
C SER A 84 -15.30 6.28 -35.67
N ALA A 85 -15.08 5.62 -34.53
CA ALA A 85 -15.20 4.16 -34.33
C ALA A 85 -14.02 3.48 -33.61
N ALA A 86 -14.41 2.83 -32.51
CA ALA A 86 -13.93 1.54 -32.02
C ALA A 86 -12.50 1.47 -31.43
N ALA A 87 -12.45 1.75 -30.13
CA ALA A 87 -11.94 0.85 -29.09
C ALA A 87 -10.82 -0.14 -29.48
N ASP A 88 -9.62 0.12 -28.96
CA ASP A 88 -8.98 -0.90 -28.12
C ASP A 88 -8.38 -0.24 -26.87
N THR A 89 -8.86 -0.71 -25.71
CA THR A 89 -8.62 -0.14 -24.40
C THR A 89 -7.53 -0.96 -23.72
N GLN A 90 -6.26 -0.66 -24.02
CA GLN A 90 -5.14 -1.12 -23.19
C GLN A 90 -4.58 0.03 -22.36
N LYS A 91 -5.22 0.17 -21.19
CA LYS A 91 -4.63 0.40 -19.86
C LYS A 91 -3.33 1.22 -19.86
N ARG A 92 -3.46 2.51 -20.18
CA ARG A 92 -2.50 3.53 -19.73
C ARG A 92 -2.56 3.62 -18.21
N THR A 93 -1.72 2.87 -17.50
CA THR A 93 -1.39 3.21 -16.11
C THR A 93 -0.64 4.54 -16.16
N PRO A 94 -1.17 5.63 -15.58
CA PRO A 94 -0.40 6.86 -15.43
C PRO A 94 0.88 6.55 -14.64
N PRO A 95 1.99 7.26 -14.88
CA PRO A 95 3.20 7.09 -14.08
C PRO A 95 2.83 7.17 -12.60
N GLU A 96 3.26 6.17 -11.83
CA GLU A 96 3.00 6.05 -10.39
C GLU A 96 3.66 7.24 -9.69
N LYS A 97 2.92 8.34 -9.60
CA LYS A 97 3.38 9.59 -9.01
C LYS A 97 3.42 9.38 -7.51
N LYS A 98 4.55 8.86 -7.01
CA LYS A 98 4.81 8.81 -5.57
C LYS A 98 4.73 10.23 -5.04
N MET A 99 3.69 10.50 -4.25
CA MET A 99 3.48 11.79 -3.60
C MET A 99 4.69 12.08 -2.71
N GLN A 100 5.33 13.24 -2.89
CA GLN A 100 6.52 13.57 -2.10
C GLN A 100 6.17 13.59 -0.61
N PRO A 101 6.97 12.93 0.26
CA PRO A 101 6.66 12.80 1.69
C PRO A 101 6.41 14.12 2.41
N GLU A 102 7.04 15.20 1.93
CA GLU A 102 7.01 16.51 2.57
C GLU A 102 5.62 17.18 2.53
N VAL A 103 4.80 16.90 1.51
CA VAL A 103 3.55 17.63 1.28
C VAL A 103 2.46 17.21 2.28
N TRP A 104 2.35 15.92 2.60
CA TRP A 104 1.31 15.39 3.48
C TRP A 104 1.75 15.17 4.92
N ARG A 105 3.06 15.24 5.21
CA ARG A 105 3.59 14.95 6.55
C ARG A 105 2.93 15.79 7.65
N LYS A 106 2.87 17.11 7.47
CA LYS A 106 2.25 18.01 8.46
C LYS A 106 0.78 17.66 8.70
N PHE A 107 0.04 17.38 7.63
CA PHE A 107 -1.37 16.98 7.72
C PHE A 107 -1.54 15.66 8.52
N VAL A 108 -0.68 14.66 8.26
CA VAL A 108 -0.71 13.37 8.96
C VAL A 108 -0.31 13.53 10.43
N ASP A 109 0.66 14.40 10.74
CA ASP A 109 1.06 14.69 12.12
C ASP A 109 -0.10 15.36 12.89
N ASP A 110 -0.74 16.38 12.30
CA ASP A 110 -1.90 17.06 12.87
C ASP A 110 -3.08 16.08 13.06
N TYR A 111 -3.32 15.21 12.08
CA TYR A 111 -4.32 14.13 12.16
C TYR A 111 -4.01 13.15 13.31
N ASN A 112 -2.76 12.67 13.42
CA ASN A 112 -2.38 11.71 14.44
C ASN A 112 -2.51 12.30 15.85
N ASN A 113 -2.21 13.59 16.02
CA ASN A 113 -2.42 14.31 17.29
C ASN A 113 -3.92 14.37 17.65
N LEU A 114 -4.78 14.65 16.67
CA LEU A 114 -6.23 14.59 16.84
C LEU A 114 -6.68 13.17 17.21
N ALA A 115 -6.29 12.15 16.44
CA ALA A 115 -6.68 10.76 16.65
C ALA A 115 -6.23 10.22 18.02
N ASN A 116 -5.07 10.64 18.53
CA ASN A 116 -4.62 10.30 19.89
C ASN A 116 -5.45 10.95 21.00
N SER A 117 -6.21 12.00 20.67
CA SER A 117 -6.98 12.79 21.63
C SER A 117 -8.49 12.46 21.61
N MET A 118 -8.91 11.35 21.00
CA MET A 118 -10.33 10.97 20.87
C MET A 118 -11.05 10.66 22.19
N ASN A 119 -10.33 10.47 23.29
CA ASN A 119 -10.91 10.17 24.60
C ASN A 119 -11.40 11.43 25.36
N VAL A 120 -11.20 12.63 24.80
CA VAL A 120 -11.61 13.88 25.46
C VAL A 120 -13.10 14.18 25.27
N PRO A 121 -13.75 14.83 26.26
CA PRO A 121 -15.07 15.43 26.04
C PRO A 121 -14.98 16.39 24.85
N ARG A 122 -15.91 16.30 23.89
CA ARG A 122 -15.96 17.10 22.64
C ARG A 122 -15.04 16.64 21.49
N ALA A 123 -14.59 15.38 21.48
CA ALA A 123 -13.86 14.80 20.35
C ALA A 123 -14.59 14.96 18.99
N ALA A 124 -15.93 14.84 18.96
CA ALA A 124 -16.72 15.04 17.75
C ALA A 124 -16.59 16.47 17.18
N GLU A 125 -16.71 17.48 18.05
CA GLU A 125 -16.54 18.89 17.65
C GLU A 125 -15.11 19.20 17.17
N ALA A 126 -14.11 18.58 17.81
CA ALA A 126 -12.73 18.67 17.34
C ALA A 126 -12.56 18.08 15.93
N CYS A 127 -13.24 16.98 15.63
CA CYS A 127 -13.25 16.38 14.29
C CYS A 127 -13.96 17.29 13.27
N ASP A 128 -15.12 17.84 13.60
CA ASP A 128 -15.83 18.81 12.74
C ASP A 128 -14.96 20.04 12.43
N ASN A 129 -14.28 20.58 13.44
CA ASN A 129 -13.38 21.71 13.28
C ASN A 129 -12.17 21.36 12.39
N PHE A 130 -11.58 20.18 12.59
CA PHE A 130 -10.45 19.70 11.79
C PHE A 130 -10.82 19.50 10.31
N VAL A 131 -11.99 18.93 10.04
CA VAL A 131 -12.53 18.73 8.69
C VAL A 131 -12.74 20.07 8.00
N LYS A 132 -13.35 21.04 8.70
CA LYS A 132 -13.58 22.40 8.18
C LYS A 132 -12.27 23.14 7.93
N SER A 133 -11.31 23.10 8.87
CA SER A 133 -10.05 23.83 8.76
C SER A 133 -9.18 23.33 7.60
N HIS A 134 -9.17 22.02 7.37
CA HIS A 134 -8.40 21.39 6.29
C HIS A 134 -9.20 21.23 4.99
N LYS A 135 -10.47 21.66 4.96
CA LYS A 135 -11.38 21.52 3.81
C LYS A 135 -11.44 20.08 3.30
N LEU A 136 -11.60 19.13 4.21
CA LEU A 136 -11.58 17.70 3.89
C LEU A 136 -12.86 17.29 3.17
N THR A 137 -12.72 16.42 2.18
CA THR A 137 -13.84 15.72 1.56
C THR A 137 -14.10 14.45 2.37
N LEU A 138 -15.32 14.24 2.81
CA LEU A 138 -15.69 13.07 3.60
C LEU A 138 -16.14 11.95 2.67
N LEU A 139 -15.68 10.73 2.92
CA LEU A 139 -15.96 9.57 2.09
C LEU A 139 -16.54 8.42 2.90
N VAL A 140 -17.46 7.67 2.30
CA VAL A 140 -17.96 6.38 2.77
C VAL A 140 -17.62 5.31 1.74
N CYS A 141 -17.28 4.11 2.20
CA CYS A 141 -17.10 2.98 1.29
C CYS A 141 -18.44 2.31 1.02
N VAL A 142 -18.75 2.09 -0.26
CA VAL A 142 -19.96 1.42 -0.71
C VAL A 142 -19.57 0.17 -1.49
N VAL A 143 -20.07 -0.97 -1.04
CA VAL A 143 -19.90 -2.25 -1.74
C VAL A 143 -20.96 -2.34 -2.82
N SER A 144 -20.58 -2.22 -4.09
CA SER A 144 -21.49 -2.37 -5.22
C SER A 144 -21.48 -3.84 -5.68
N GLY A 145 -22.46 -4.63 -5.22
CA GLY A 145 -22.69 -6.00 -5.67
C GLY A 145 -23.12 -6.98 -4.56
N PRO A 146 -23.67 -8.15 -4.91
CA PRO A 146 -24.10 -9.15 -3.93
C PRO A 146 -22.90 -9.74 -3.16
N ALA A 147 -22.99 -9.78 -1.83
CA ALA A 147 -21.96 -10.25 -0.90
C ALA A 147 -21.49 -11.71 -1.13
N SER A 148 -22.18 -12.48 -1.98
CA SER A 148 -21.90 -13.88 -2.29
C SER A 148 -20.79 -14.10 -3.33
N ALA A 149 -20.34 -13.06 -4.04
CA ALA A 149 -19.22 -13.17 -4.95
C ALA A 149 -17.96 -12.64 -4.25
N ASN A 150 -16.94 -13.49 -4.09
CA ASN A 150 -15.59 -13.04 -3.75
C ASN A 150 -15.15 -11.96 -4.75
N GLY A 151 -15.28 -10.68 -4.37
CA GLY A 151 -14.91 -9.55 -5.22
C GLY A 151 -16.03 -8.56 -5.56
N GLY A 152 -16.85 -8.16 -4.58
CA GLY A 152 -17.69 -6.96 -4.75
C GLY A 152 -16.83 -5.74 -5.11
N SER A 153 -17.25 -4.96 -6.11
CA SER A 153 -16.52 -3.77 -6.52
C SER A 153 -16.69 -2.69 -5.46
N LEU A 154 -15.59 -2.33 -4.78
CA LEU A 154 -15.59 -1.24 -3.81
C LEU A 154 -15.64 0.10 -4.54
N SER A 155 -16.57 0.95 -4.13
CA SER A 155 -16.64 2.34 -4.55
C SER A 155 -16.58 3.25 -3.32
N TYR A 156 -16.19 4.51 -3.54
CA TYR A 156 -16.19 5.51 -2.48
C TYR A 156 -17.07 6.67 -2.93
N GLU A 157 -17.95 7.08 -2.03
CA GLU A 157 -18.90 8.17 -2.27
C GLU A 157 -18.67 9.29 -1.28
N THR A 158 -18.98 10.52 -1.70
CA THR A 158 -18.84 11.70 -0.85
C THR A 158 -20.06 11.85 0.05
N VAL A 159 -19.83 12.16 1.33
CA VAL A 159 -20.87 12.42 2.32
C VAL A 159 -20.68 13.80 2.94
N GLU A 160 -21.73 14.34 3.57
CA GLU A 160 -21.69 15.68 4.18
C GLU A 160 -21.38 15.66 5.68
N GLN A 161 -21.64 14.54 6.35
CA GLN A 161 -21.54 14.44 7.81
C GLN A 161 -20.32 13.64 8.25
N VAL A 162 -19.57 14.18 9.22
CA VAL A 162 -18.39 13.52 9.78
C VAL A 162 -18.75 12.16 10.38
N ALA A 163 -19.86 12.07 11.12
CA ALA A 163 -20.35 10.81 11.72
C ALA A 163 -20.73 9.74 10.67
N GLY A 164 -21.12 10.14 9.46
CA GLY A 164 -21.46 9.23 8.37
C GLY A 164 -20.28 8.81 7.49
N SER A 165 -19.07 9.32 7.76
CA SER A 165 -17.89 9.08 6.94
C SER A 165 -17.01 7.97 7.52
N ASN A 166 -16.39 7.18 6.64
CA ASN A 166 -15.33 6.22 7.02
C ASN A 166 -13.93 6.80 6.77
N TYR A 167 -13.79 7.72 5.82
CA TYR A 167 -12.51 8.29 5.42
C TYR A 167 -12.62 9.79 5.21
N TRP A 168 -11.50 10.49 5.41
CA TRP A 168 -11.36 11.91 5.12
C TRP A 168 -10.26 12.10 4.08
N ALA A 169 -10.57 12.83 3.02
CA ALA A 169 -9.70 13.09 1.89
C ALA A 169 -9.27 14.56 1.88
N TRP A 170 -7.98 14.81 2.03
CA TRP A 170 -7.36 16.11 1.89
C TRP A 170 -6.86 16.31 0.47
N ASN A 171 -7.21 17.43 -0.16
CA ASN A 171 -6.74 17.74 -1.51
C ASN A 171 -5.29 18.21 -1.49
N VAL A 172 -4.47 17.65 -2.38
CA VAL A 172 -3.06 18.03 -2.47
C VAL A 172 -2.92 19.34 -3.25
N ALA A 173 -2.28 20.33 -2.61
CA ALA A 173 -2.05 21.63 -3.23
C ALA A 173 -1.33 21.49 -4.59
N GLY A 174 -1.91 22.10 -5.64
CA GLY A 174 -1.38 22.06 -7.00
C GLY A 174 -1.76 20.81 -7.81
N GLN A 175 -2.55 19.89 -7.24
CA GLN A 175 -3.01 18.66 -7.91
C GLN A 175 -4.49 18.40 -7.59
N PRO A 176 -5.42 19.03 -8.33
CA PRO A 176 -6.84 19.07 -7.95
C PRO A 176 -7.53 17.69 -7.92
N GLU A 177 -7.01 16.73 -8.68
CA GLU A 177 -7.56 15.37 -8.75
C GLU A 177 -6.89 14.41 -7.75
N ASP A 178 -5.81 14.81 -7.07
CA ASP A 178 -5.02 13.96 -6.18
C ASP A 178 -5.32 14.27 -4.70
N PHE A 179 -5.61 13.22 -3.94
CA PHE A 179 -6.07 13.31 -2.56
C PHE A 179 -5.27 12.40 -1.64
N VAL A 180 -5.04 12.88 -0.42
CA VAL A 180 -4.45 12.14 0.69
C VAL A 180 -5.59 11.72 1.61
N VAL A 181 -5.71 10.42 1.86
CA VAL A 181 -6.85 9.83 2.56
C VAL A 181 -6.39 9.21 3.87
N VAL A 182 -7.12 9.54 4.94
CA VAL A 182 -6.95 9.03 6.30
C VAL A 182 -8.29 8.48 6.81
N PRO A 183 -8.30 7.50 7.73
CA PRO A 183 -9.55 6.97 8.28
C PRO A 183 -10.21 7.98 9.23
N ASN A 184 -11.53 7.86 9.42
CA ASN A 184 -12.24 8.65 10.41
C ASN A 184 -11.91 8.14 11.84
N PRO A 185 -11.28 8.95 12.71
CA PRO A 185 -10.89 8.53 14.06
C PRO A 185 -12.08 8.38 15.03
N LEU A 186 -13.29 8.84 14.67
CA LEU A 186 -14.50 8.61 15.48
C LEU A 186 -15.04 7.19 15.34
N VAL A 187 -14.70 6.50 14.24
CA VAL A 187 -15.18 5.15 13.97
C VAL A 187 -14.11 4.15 14.43
N PRO A 188 -14.41 3.27 15.40
CA PRO A 188 -13.46 2.26 15.82
C PRO A 188 -13.17 1.28 14.67
N TYR A 189 -11.93 0.81 14.59
CA TYR A 189 -11.53 -0.23 13.65
C TYR A 189 -11.97 -1.58 14.20
N ASP A 190 -13.04 -2.15 13.64
CA ASP A 190 -13.55 -3.48 13.97
C ASP A 190 -13.57 -4.41 12.75
N GLU A 191 -14.03 -5.65 12.94
CA GLU A 191 -14.13 -6.65 11.88
C GLU A 191 -15.04 -6.20 10.72
N LYS A 192 -16.13 -5.50 11.04
CA LYS A 192 -17.06 -5.00 10.02
C LYS A 192 -16.38 -3.97 9.13
N LEU A 193 -15.66 -3.02 9.72
CA LEU A 193 -14.91 -2.02 8.98
C LEU A 193 -13.73 -2.64 8.22
N HIS A 194 -13.08 -3.67 8.79
CA HIS A 194 -12.02 -4.42 8.13
C HIS A 194 -12.50 -5.13 6.86
N GLN A 195 -13.61 -5.89 6.96
CA GLN A 195 -14.07 -6.77 5.89
C GLN A 195 -14.93 -6.07 4.85
N ALA A 196 -15.79 -5.15 5.29
CA ALA A 196 -16.80 -4.52 4.45
C ALA A 196 -16.69 -2.98 4.38
N GLY A 197 -15.87 -2.36 5.22
CA GLY A 197 -15.68 -0.91 5.25
C GLY A 197 -14.62 -0.38 4.28
N GLY A 198 -13.97 -1.25 3.50
CA GLY A 198 -12.89 -0.89 2.56
C GLY A 198 -11.51 -0.71 3.21
N MET A 199 -11.37 -1.01 4.51
CA MET A 199 -10.12 -0.71 5.24
C MET A 199 -8.96 -1.60 4.83
N LYS A 200 -9.20 -2.90 4.58
CA LYS A 200 -8.15 -3.84 4.17
C LYS A 200 -7.64 -3.57 2.75
N GLU A 201 -8.44 -2.92 1.91
CA GLU A 201 -8.07 -2.48 0.56
C GLU A 201 -7.40 -1.11 0.57
N THR A 202 -7.80 -0.23 1.50
CA THR A 202 -7.25 1.13 1.60
C THR A 202 -5.94 1.20 2.37
N PHE A 203 -5.80 0.40 3.43
CA PHE A 203 -4.67 0.47 4.34
C PHE A 203 -4.10 -0.91 4.69
N ALA A 204 -2.78 -1.03 4.59
CA ALA A 204 -2.05 -2.10 5.29
C ALA A 204 -2.09 -1.82 6.80
N SER A 205 -2.46 -2.81 7.60
CA SER A 205 -2.60 -2.69 9.05
C SER A 205 -2.11 -3.95 9.77
N ASN A 206 -1.90 -3.84 11.09
CA ASN A 206 -1.64 -4.97 12.00
C ASN A 206 -2.93 -5.53 12.61
N TYR A 207 -4.06 -5.45 11.90
CA TYR A 207 -5.33 -5.97 12.37
C TYR A 207 -5.31 -7.51 12.40
N GLU A 208 -5.77 -8.09 13.51
CA GLU A 208 -6.00 -9.53 13.65
C GLU A 208 -7.48 -9.79 13.97
N THR A 209 -7.90 -9.47 15.20
CA THR A 209 -9.29 -9.55 15.65
C THR A 209 -9.56 -8.48 16.72
N GLY A 210 -10.83 -8.15 16.95
CA GLY A 210 -11.25 -7.21 18.00
C GLY A 210 -11.67 -5.83 17.48
N SER A 211 -11.71 -4.85 18.39
CA SER A 211 -12.10 -3.47 18.09
C SER A 211 -11.07 -2.49 18.66
N PHE A 212 -10.47 -1.67 17.79
CA PHE A 212 -9.41 -0.73 18.13
C PHE A 212 -9.90 0.70 17.99
N LYS A 213 -9.81 1.48 19.06
CA LYS A 213 -10.23 2.89 19.07
C LYS A 213 -9.14 3.85 18.59
N GLN A 214 -7.88 3.44 18.69
CA GLN A 214 -6.75 4.31 18.38
C GLN A 214 -6.04 3.83 17.12
N ILE A 215 -6.08 4.68 16.09
CA ILE A 215 -5.43 4.44 14.80
C ILE A 215 -4.31 5.47 14.64
N GLN A 216 -3.10 5.00 14.33
CA GLN A 216 -1.98 5.85 13.94
C GLN A 216 -1.68 5.66 12.45
N VAL A 217 -1.76 6.74 11.67
CA VAL A 217 -1.37 6.74 10.26
C VAL A 217 0.14 6.88 10.15
N LYS A 218 0.80 5.90 9.54
CA LYS A 218 2.24 5.93 9.21
C LYS A 218 2.48 6.42 7.80
N LEU A 219 1.63 6.00 6.88
CA LEU A 219 1.58 6.47 5.50
C LEU A 219 0.11 6.67 5.14
N PRO A 220 -0.31 7.85 4.67
CA PRO A 220 -1.68 8.03 4.24
C PRO A 220 -1.92 7.31 2.91
N ALA A 221 -3.16 6.94 2.62
CA ALA A 221 -3.51 6.41 1.32
C ALA A 221 -3.60 7.55 0.29
N CYS A 222 -3.32 7.29 -0.97
CA CYS A 222 -3.44 8.27 -2.05
C CYS A 222 -4.56 7.87 -3.00
N PHE A 223 -5.51 8.77 -3.22
CA PHE A 223 -6.65 8.58 -4.08
C PHE A 223 -6.58 9.56 -5.24
N THR A 224 -7.09 9.15 -6.39
CA THR A 224 -7.46 10.09 -7.47
C THR A 224 -8.97 10.14 -7.58
N ARG A 225 -9.53 11.33 -7.72
CA ARG A 225 -10.91 11.53 -8.16
C ARG A 225 -10.88 11.89 -9.64
N LYS A 226 -11.60 11.18 -10.51
CA LYS A 226 -11.76 11.52 -11.93
C LYS A 226 -13.21 11.30 -12.35
N ALA A 227 -13.84 12.31 -12.94
CA ALA A 227 -15.25 12.26 -13.36
C ALA A 227 -16.19 11.76 -12.23
N GLY A 228 -15.94 12.19 -10.99
CA GLY A 228 -16.72 11.78 -9.82
C GLY A 228 -16.36 10.41 -9.23
N SER A 229 -15.58 9.58 -9.91
CA SER A 229 -15.14 8.28 -9.41
C SER A 229 -13.83 8.38 -8.62
N TRP A 230 -13.83 7.82 -7.43
CA TRP A 230 -12.67 7.70 -6.56
C TRP A 230 -11.92 6.40 -6.80
N LYS A 231 -10.61 6.47 -6.96
CA LYS A 231 -9.73 5.31 -7.14
C LYS A 231 -8.52 5.39 -6.22
N ILE A 232 -8.23 4.27 -5.56
CA ILE A 232 -7.00 4.10 -4.79
C ILE A 232 -5.83 4.02 -5.78
N VAL A 233 -4.90 4.96 -5.67
CA VAL A 233 -3.64 4.97 -6.42
C VAL A 233 -2.56 4.26 -5.63
N GLN A 234 -2.50 4.54 -4.32
CA GLN A 234 -1.54 3.94 -3.42
C GLN A 234 -2.21 3.64 -2.07
N PRO A 235 -2.19 2.37 -1.60
CA PRO A 235 -2.64 2.04 -0.26
C PRO A 235 -1.77 2.72 0.80
N GLY A 236 -2.40 3.10 1.91
CA GLY A 236 -1.71 3.65 3.08
C GLY A 236 -1.21 2.55 4.03
N VAL A 237 -0.58 2.98 5.12
CA VAL A 237 -0.14 2.12 6.22
C VAL A 237 -0.60 2.74 7.53
N ILE A 238 -1.30 1.95 8.33
CA ILE A 238 -1.76 2.33 9.66
C ILE A 238 -1.29 1.33 10.71
N ARG A 239 -1.24 1.79 11.96
CA ARG A 239 -0.99 0.96 13.13
C ARG A 239 -2.15 1.13 14.11
N LEU A 240 -2.77 0.01 14.45
CA LEU A 240 -3.79 -0.09 15.48
C LEU A 240 -3.13 -0.22 16.85
N LYS A 241 -3.68 0.46 17.85
CA LYS A 241 -3.21 0.48 19.24
C LYS A 241 -4.32 0.09 20.19
#